data_AF-A0A7U9L198-F1
#
_entry.id   AF-A0A7U9L198-F1
#
_cell.length_a   1.000
_cell.length_b   1.000
_cell.length_c   1.000
_cell.angle_alpha   90.00
_cell.angle_beta   90.00
_cell.angle_gamma   90.00
#
_symmetry.space_group_name_H-M   'P 1'
#
loop_
_entity.id
_entity.type
_entity.pdbx_description
1 polymer ?
#
loop_
_entity_poly.entity_id
_entity_poly.type
_entity_poly.pdbx_seq_one_letter_code
_entity_poly.pdbx_strand_id
1 'polypeptide(L)' 'MRLINYHVLRDLVHEHQHLTENGSPAHGRRESRLADVAYTLGVYTGHRDPAAALREARRLLRAHDA' A
#
# COMPACT_ATOMS: atom_id res chain seq x y z
N MET A 1 -17.00 -12.07 -5.73
CA MET A 1 -15.53 -12.20 -5.64
C MET A 1 -14.90 -10.88 -6.06
N ARG A 2 -14.18 -10.19 -5.16
CA ARG A 2 -13.26 -9.13 -5.61
C ARG A 2 -12.08 -9.83 -6.26
N LEU A 3 -11.82 -9.55 -7.54
CA LEU A 3 -10.58 -9.96 -8.19
C LEU A 3 -9.47 -9.08 -7.62
N ILE A 4 -8.90 -9.51 -6.50
CA ILE A 4 -7.73 -8.86 -5.91
C ILE A 4 -6.52 -9.32 -6.72
N ASN A 5 -5.88 -8.39 -7.43
CA ASN A 5 -4.58 -8.67 -8.04
C ASN A 5 -3.49 -8.62 -6.96
N TYR A 6 -3.07 -9.80 -6.48
CA TYR A 6 -2.09 -9.94 -5.40
C TYR A 6 -0.68 -9.48 -5.78
N HIS A 7 -0.32 -9.48 -7.07
CA HIS A 7 0.95 -8.90 -7.54
C HIS A 7 0.96 -7.39 -7.34
N VAL A 8 -0.10 -6.71 -7.81
CA VAL A 8 -0.26 -5.25 -7.61
C VAL A 8 -0.30 -4.90 -6.13
N LEU A 9 -0.98 -5.71 -5.31
CA LEU A 9 -1.02 -5.49 -3.87
C LEU A 9 0.37 -5.58 -3.21
N ARG A 10 1.21 -6.54 -3.63
CA ARG A 10 2.59 -6.68 -3.15
C ARG A 10 3.45 -5.47 -3.56
N ASP A 11 3.33 -5.03 -4.81
CA ASP A 11 4.08 -3.88 -5.32
C ASP A 11 3.72 -2.59 -4.56
N LEU A 12 2.43 -2.37 -4.27
CA LEU A 12 1.97 -1.22 -3.49
C LEU A 12 2.50 -1.23 -2.04
N VAL A 13 2.57 -2.40 -1.39
CA VAL A 13 3.13 -2.53 -0.03
C VAL A 13 4.63 -2.23 -0.03
N HIS A 14 5.37 -2.74 -1.00
CA HIS A 14 6.80 -2.47 -1.16
C HIS A 14 7.06 -0.99 -1.45
N GLU A 15 6.29 -0.39 -2.35
CA GLU A 15 6.42 1.02 -2.70
C GLU A 15 6.12 1.91 -1.48
N HIS A 16 5.10 1.59 -0.68
CA HIS A 16 4.81 2.30 0.57
C HIS A 16 5.98 2.24 1.56
N GLN A 17 6.62 1.07 1.74
CA GLN A 17 7.78 0.95 2.61
C GLN A 17 8.96 1.78 2.13
N HIS A 18 9.30 1.66 0.85
CA HIS A 18 10.39 2.42 0.23
C HIS A 18 10.17 3.95 0.34
N LEU A 19 8.93 4.40 0.11
CA LEU A 19 8.50 5.80 0.27
C LEU A 19 8.39 6.24 1.73
N THR A 20 8.52 5.36 2.71
CA THR A 20 8.55 5.72 4.13
C THR A 20 10.00 5.73 4.64
N GLU A 21 10.78 4.70 4.31
CA GLU A 21 12.15 4.46 4.81
C GLU A 21 13.18 5.45 4.26
N ASN A 22 13.07 5.85 2.99
CA ASN A 22 14.02 6.76 2.33
C ASN A 22 13.85 8.24 2.73
N GLY A 23 13.82 8.57 4.03
CA GLY A 23 13.51 9.88 4.64
C GLY A 23 14.34 11.10 4.21
N SER A 24 14.50 11.32 2.90
CA SER A 24 15.28 12.40 2.28
C SER A 24 14.36 13.40 1.57
N PRO A 25 14.76 14.68 1.42
CA PRO A 25 13.84 15.79 1.17
C PRO A 25 13.54 15.96 -0.32
N ALA A 26 12.76 15.04 -0.89
CA ALA A 26 12.07 15.26 -2.16
C ALA A 26 10.62 15.70 -1.86
N HIS A 27 10.47 16.85 -1.20
CA HIS A 27 9.18 17.36 -0.74
C HIS A 27 8.27 17.70 -1.93
N GLY A 28 6.98 17.32 -1.83
CA GLY A 28 5.99 17.42 -2.91
C GLY A 28 5.73 16.09 -3.62
N ARG A 29 6.60 15.67 -4.56
CA ARG A 29 6.34 14.47 -5.38
C ARG A 29 6.27 13.17 -4.57
N ARG A 30 7.09 13.02 -3.53
CA ARG A 30 7.09 11.83 -2.67
C ARG A 30 5.81 11.74 -1.83
N GLU A 31 5.34 12.86 -1.31
CA GLU A 31 4.11 12.94 -0.50
C GLU A 31 2.88 12.66 -1.37
N SER A 32 2.79 13.25 -2.56
CA SER A 32 1.73 12.93 -3.52
C SER A 32 1.73 11.44 -3.86
N ARG A 33 2.92 10.88 -4.13
CA ARG A 33 3.03 9.45 -4.45
C ARG A 33 2.65 8.55 -3.27
N LEU A 34 3.03 8.91 -2.05
CA LEU A 34 2.64 8.17 -0.84
C LEU A 34 1.11 8.23 -0.63
N ALA A 35 0.49 9.39 -0.89
CA ALA A 35 -0.96 9.54 -0.83
C ALA A 35 -1.68 8.68 -1.88
N ASP A 36 -1.16 8.62 -3.12
CA ASP A 36 -1.71 7.77 -4.18
C ASP A 36 -1.63 6.28 -3.83
N VAL A 37 -0.49 5.85 -3.27
CA VAL A 37 -0.30 4.47 -2.81
C VAL A 37 -1.26 4.14 -1.66
N ALA A 38 -1.38 5.03 -0.67
CA ALA A 38 -2.31 4.86 0.44
C ALA A 38 -3.78 4.80 -0.02
N TYR A 39 -4.16 5.67 -0.96
CA TYR A 39 -5.49 5.67 -1.57
C TYR A 39 -5.77 4.34 -2.27
N THR A 40 -4.83 3.87 -3.10
CA THR A 40 -4.97 2.62 -3.85
C THR A 40 -5.05 1.42 -2.90
N LEU A 41 -4.21 1.35 -1.87
CA LEU A 41 -4.31 0.33 -0.83
C LEU A 41 -5.71 0.34 -0.20
N GLY A 42 -6.24 1.52 0.13
CA GLY A 42 -7.58 1.66 0.68
C GLY A 42 -8.69 1.13 -0.23
N VAL A 43 -8.57 1.28 -1.55
CA VAL A 43 -9.50 0.69 -2.54
C VAL A 43 -9.42 -0.84 -2.53
N TYR A 44 -8.20 -1.40 -2.50
CA TYR A 44 -7.99 -2.84 -2.50
C TYR A 44 -8.43 -3.52 -1.20
N THR A 45 -8.27 -2.85 -0.06
CA THR A 45 -8.55 -3.42 1.26
C THR A 45 -9.87 -2.95 1.87
N GLY A 46 -10.52 -1.93 1.30
CA GLY A 46 -11.75 -1.34 1.85
C GLY A 46 -11.55 -0.49 3.11
N HIS A 47 -10.32 -0.02 3.38
CA HIS A 47 -10.01 0.79 4.55
C HIS A 47 -9.63 2.21 4.16
N ARG A 48 -10.24 3.22 4.78
CA ARG A 48 -9.91 4.63 4.53
C ARG A 48 -8.67 5.08 5.29
N ASP A 49 -8.40 4.47 6.44
CA ASP A 49 -7.19 4.73 7.22
C ASP A 49 -5.98 4.05 6.55
N PRO A 50 -4.92 4.78 6.17
CA PRO A 50 -3.75 4.22 5.50
C PRO A 50 -3.06 3.11 6.28
N ALA A 51 -2.99 3.23 7.61
CA ALA A 51 -2.33 2.23 8.46
C ALA A 51 -3.16 0.93 8.57
N ALA A 52 -4.50 1.04 8.63
CA ALA A 52 -5.40 -0.09 8.55
C ALA A 52 -5.36 -0.76 7.17
N ALA A 53 -5.35 0.03 6.09
CA ALA A 53 -5.22 -0.49 4.73
C ALA A 53 -3.92 -1.27 4.53
N LEU A 54 -2.79 -0.73 4.99
CA LEU A 54 -1.50 -1.41 4.90
C LEU A 54 -1.46 -2.72 5.73
N ARG A 55 -2.02 -2.71 6.94
CA ARG A 55 -2.12 -3.93 7.78
C ARG A 55 -2.95 -5.01 7.12
N GLU A 56 -4.09 -4.64 6.54
CA GLU A 56 -4.97 -5.57 5.85
C GLU A 56 -4.35 -6.10 4.56
N ALA A 57 -3.68 -5.25 3.77
CA ALA A 57 -2.95 -5.67 2.58
C ALA A 57 -1.88 -6.73 2.92
N ARG A 58 -1.10 -6.50 3.98
CA ARG A 58 -0.12 -7.47 4.49
C ARG A 58 -0.78 -8.76 4.98
N ARG A 59 -1.96 -8.70 5.59
CA ARG A 59 -2.72 -9.88 6.02
C ARG A 59 -3.17 -10.70 4.81
N LEU A 60 -3.72 -10.06 3.78
CA LEU A 60 -4.18 -10.70 2.55
C LEU A 60 -3.03 -11.37 1.79
N LEU A 61 -1.87 -10.72 1.69
CA LEU A 61 -0.68 -11.30 1.06
C LEU A 61 -0.19 -12.54 1.80
N ARG A 62 -0.10 -12.50 3.13
CA ARG A 62 0.28 -13.68 3.94
C ARG A 62 -0.69 -14.85 3.79
N ALA A 63 -1.98 -14.58 3.68
CA ALA A 63 -3.00 -15.62 3.48
C ALA A 63 -2.98 -16.23 2.07
N HIS A 64 -2.47 -15.49 1.08
CA HIS A 64 -2.31 -15.97 -0.30
C HIS A 64 -1.02 -16.78 -0.48
N ASP A 65 0.05 -16.42 0.23
CA ASP A 65 1.35 -17.09 0.15
C ASP A 65 1.43 -18.39 1.01
N ALA A 66 0.38 -18.70 1.77
CA ALA A 66 0.25 -19.88 2.62
C ALA A 66 -0.52 -21.01 1.92
#